data_AF-A0A3D3Z987-F1
#
_entry.id   AF-A0A3D3Z987-F1
#
_cell.length_a   1.000
_cell.length_b   1.000
_cell.length_c   1.000
_cell.angle_alpha   90.00
_cell.angle_beta   90.00
_cell.angle_gamma   90.00
#
_symmetry.space_group_name_H-M   'P 1'
#
loop_
_entity.id
_entity.type
_entity.pdbx_description
1 polymer ?
#
loop_
_entity_poly.entity_id
_entity_poly.type
_entity_poly.pdbx_seq_one_letter_code
_entity_poly.pdbx_strand_id
1 'polypeptide(L)'
;HWNVAGGRIFAGDSGALFVGLTIGTLGVWAGSMGVNPLSIATCFLPLLADSILTIVWRVRQSANLLTPHADHVYQLAIRSGQSHLYVASLYWLATALCGVVAVRASTAGDALISLGFVLCLLPLVLILERARAHYLAILPKQAG
;
A
#
# COMPACT_ATOMS: atom_id res chain seq x y z
N HIS A 1 -21.21 -2.51 -10.59
CA HIS A 1 -19.93 -3.11 -10.17
C HIS A 1 -20.16 -4.02 -8.96
N TRP A 2 -19.60 -5.24 -8.96
CA TRP A 2 -19.94 -6.29 -7.97
C TRP A 2 -19.17 -6.21 -6.65
N ASN A 3 -17.94 -5.68 -6.65
CA ASN A 3 -17.07 -5.57 -5.48
C ASN A 3 -17.01 -4.14 -4.87
N VAL A 4 -17.63 -3.16 -5.54
CA VAL A 4 -17.66 -1.74 -5.08
C VAL A 4 -18.77 -1.58 -4.02
N ALA A 5 -19.26 -0.36 -3.76
CA ALA A 5 -20.30 -0.05 -2.76
C ALA A 5 -21.40 -1.13 -2.68
N GLY A 6 -21.55 -1.72 -1.49
CA GLY A 6 -22.48 -2.82 -1.22
C GLY A 6 -21.88 -4.24 -1.32
N GLY A 7 -20.64 -4.41 -1.81
CA GLY A 7 -19.80 -5.60 -1.62
C GLY A 7 -20.46 -6.94 -1.94
N ARG A 8 -21.01 -7.11 -3.15
CA ARG A 8 -21.80 -8.30 -3.52
C ARG A 8 -20.95 -9.54 -3.80
N ILE A 9 -19.70 -9.35 -4.21
CA ILE A 9 -18.74 -10.42 -4.51
C ILE A 9 -17.37 -10.01 -3.99
N PHE A 10 -16.74 -10.86 -3.19
CA PHE A 10 -15.36 -10.71 -2.74
C PHE A 10 -14.40 -11.41 -3.72
N ALA A 11 -13.27 -10.77 -4.00
CA ALA A 11 -12.21 -11.38 -4.81
C ALA A 11 -11.61 -12.63 -4.13
N GLY A 12 -11.58 -12.63 -2.80
CA GLY A 12 -10.97 -13.68 -1.99
C GLY A 12 -9.48 -13.84 -2.23
N ASP A 13 -8.90 -14.86 -1.62
CA ASP A 13 -7.47 -15.16 -1.75
C ASP A 13 -7.10 -15.54 -3.19
N SER A 14 -7.96 -16.31 -3.88
CA SER A 14 -7.73 -16.70 -5.27
C SER A 14 -7.58 -15.48 -6.18
N GLY A 15 -8.44 -14.46 -6.04
CA GLY A 15 -8.37 -13.24 -6.84
C GLY A 15 -7.16 -12.38 -6.46
N ALA A 16 -6.91 -12.17 -5.17
CA ALA A 16 -5.82 -11.33 -4.70
C ALA A 16 -4.43 -11.91 -5.05
N LEU A 17 -4.22 -13.22 -4.82
CA LEU A 17 -2.97 -13.90 -5.14
C LEU A 17 -2.74 -13.97 -6.64
N PHE A 18 -3.78 -14.23 -7.45
CA PHE A 18 -3.66 -14.23 -8.91
C PHE A 18 -3.25 -12.86 -9.45
N VAL A 19 -3.89 -11.78 -8.99
CA VAL A 19 -3.54 -10.41 -9.38
C VAL A 19 -2.12 -10.06 -8.94
N GLY A 20 -1.76 -10.38 -7.70
CA GLY A 20 -0.41 -10.16 -7.17
C GLY A 20 0.66 -10.88 -7.97
N LEU A 21 0.45 -12.16 -8.29
CA LEU A 21 1.35 -12.96 -9.12
C LEU A 21 1.48 -12.40 -10.53
N THR A 22 0.36 -12.03 -11.16
CA THR A 22 0.34 -11.45 -12.50
C THR A 22 1.16 -10.16 -12.55
N ILE A 23 0.88 -9.24 -11.62
CA ILE A 23 1.58 -7.95 -11.53
C ILE A 23 3.06 -8.15 -11.19
N GLY A 24 3.39 -9.04 -10.25
CA GLY A 24 4.77 -9.34 -9.88
C GLY A 24 5.55 -9.92 -11.06
N THR A 25 4.95 -10.82 -11.83
CA THR A 25 5.55 -11.40 -13.04
C THR A 25 5.78 -10.34 -14.11
N LEU A 26 4.81 -9.44 -14.34
CA LEU A 26 4.97 -8.31 -15.24
C LEU A 26 6.09 -7.36 -14.79
N GLY A 27 6.25 -7.16 -13.48
CA GLY A 27 7.36 -6.39 -12.91
C GLY A 27 8.71 -7.05 -13.20
N VAL A 28 8.85 -8.35 -12.95
CA VAL A 28 10.09 -9.10 -13.26
C VAL A 28 10.39 -9.04 -14.75
N TRP A 29 9.38 -9.23 -15.60
CA TRP A 29 9.53 -9.14 -17.04
C TRP A 29 9.97 -7.74 -17.48
N ALA A 30 9.37 -6.68 -16.95
CA ALA A 30 9.80 -5.30 -17.21
C ALA A 30 11.25 -5.06 -16.79
N GLY A 31 11.65 -5.59 -15.63
CA GLY A 31 13.04 -5.56 -15.17
C GLY A 31 14.01 -6.25 -16.14
N SER A 32 13.61 -7.39 -16.72
CA SER A 32 14.39 -8.09 -17.75
C SER A 32 14.54 -7.29 -19.05
N MET A 33 13.62 -6.35 -19.31
CA MET A 33 13.68 -5.41 -20.43
C MET A 33 14.47 -4.12 -20.09
N GLY A 34 15.11 -4.05 -18.92
CA GLY A 34 15.92 -2.91 -18.50
C GLY A 34 15.16 -1.80 -17.77
N VAL A 35 13.89 -2.02 -17.40
CA VAL A 35 13.16 -1.06 -16.55
C VAL A 35 13.77 -1.05 -15.16
N ASN A 36 14.11 0.14 -14.66
CA ASN A 36 14.70 0.29 -13.33
C ASN A 36 13.76 -0.30 -12.25
N PRO A 37 14.24 -1.19 -11.36
CA PRO A 37 13.43 -1.78 -10.30
C PRO A 37 12.73 -0.77 -9.39
N LEU A 38 13.32 0.41 -9.17
CA LEU A 38 12.69 1.48 -8.40
C LEU A 38 11.44 2.03 -9.07
N SER A 39 11.37 2.03 -10.40
CA SER A 39 10.15 2.39 -11.14
C SER A 39 9.04 1.39 -10.85
N ILE A 40 9.35 0.11 -10.90
CA ILE A 40 8.39 -0.97 -10.61
C ILE A 40 7.93 -0.86 -9.16
N ALA A 41 8.85 -0.70 -8.21
CA ALA A 41 8.52 -0.54 -6.79
C ALA A 41 7.68 0.72 -6.52
N THR A 42 7.97 1.83 -7.21
CA THR A 42 7.21 3.08 -7.08
C THR A 42 5.74 2.89 -7.45
N CYS A 43 5.43 2.09 -8.49
CA CYS A 43 4.04 1.81 -8.87
C CYS A 43 3.19 1.18 -7.75
N PHE A 44 3.81 0.44 -6.82
CA PHE A 44 3.12 -0.26 -5.73
C PHE A 44 3.37 0.37 -4.36
N LEU A 45 4.04 1.51 -4.33
CA LEU A 45 4.61 2.08 -3.12
C LEU A 45 3.59 2.33 -2.01
N PRO A 46 2.35 2.81 -2.25
CA PRO A 46 1.38 2.99 -1.18
C PRO A 46 1.02 1.68 -0.45
N LEU A 47 0.85 0.57 -1.18
CA LEU A 47 0.53 -0.75 -0.61
C LEU A 47 1.75 -1.39 0.06
N LEU A 48 2.92 -1.27 -0.57
CA LEU A 48 4.18 -1.76 -0.01
C LEU A 48 4.53 -1.02 1.28
N ALA A 49 4.43 0.31 1.29
CA ALA A 49 4.72 1.14 2.46
C ALA A 49 3.80 0.79 3.62
N ASP A 50 2.47 0.68 3.41
CA ASP A 50 1.55 0.29 4.49
C ASP A 50 1.86 -1.10 5.05
N SER A 51 2.15 -2.07 4.17
CA SER A 51 2.49 -3.43 4.59
C SER A 51 3.81 -3.51 5.37
N ILE A 52 4.88 -2.91 4.85
CA ILE A 52 6.20 -2.91 5.47
C ILE A 52 6.16 -2.14 6.80
N LEU A 53 5.56 -0.95 6.84
CA LEU A 53 5.45 -0.17 8.07
C LEU A 53 4.59 -0.88 9.12
N THR A 54 3.55 -1.61 8.71
CA THR A 54 2.75 -2.42 9.62
C THR A 54 3.57 -3.54 10.25
N ILE A 55 4.38 -4.26 9.45
CA ILE A 55 5.28 -5.29 9.96
C ILE A 55 6.32 -4.68 10.91
N VAL A 56 6.97 -3.58 10.51
CA VAL A 56 7.95 -2.87 11.36
C VAL A 56 7.32 -2.43 12.68
N TRP A 57 6.12 -1.87 12.64
CA TRP A 57 5.39 -1.48 13.83
C TRP A 57 5.08 -2.70 14.72
N ARG A 58 4.59 -3.81 14.17
CA ARG A 58 4.32 -5.05 14.93
C ARG A 58 5.58 -5.62 15.57
N VAL A 59 6.71 -5.62 14.87
CA VAL A 59 8.01 -6.05 15.41
C VAL A 59 8.41 -5.16 16.59
N ARG A 60 8.25 -3.83 16.49
CA ARG A 60 8.52 -2.89 17.60
C ARG A 60 7.63 -3.15 18.81
N GLN A 61 6.40 -3.59 18.59
CA GLN A 61 5.46 -3.99 19.65
C GLN A 61 5.70 -5.41 20.18
N SER A 62 6.74 -6.12 19.69
CA SER A 62 7.00 -7.53 20.03
C SER A 62 5.80 -8.46 19.75
N ALA A 63 4.98 -8.12 18.76
CA ALA A 63 3.82 -8.93 18.37
C ALA A 63 4.24 -10.15 17.55
N ASN A 64 3.51 -11.26 17.68
CA ASN A 64 3.73 -12.45 16.86
C ASN A 64 3.34 -12.16 15.39
N LEU A 65 4.26 -12.30 14.44
CA LEU A 65 3.99 -11.99 13.03
C LEU A 65 3.12 -13.03 12.32
N LEU A 66 3.00 -14.25 12.86
CA LEU A 66 2.24 -15.34 12.27
C LEU A 66 0.77 -15.36 12.69
N THR A 67 0.39 -14.55 13.69
CA THR A 67 -1.01 -14.43 14.09
C THR A 67 -1.75 -13.50 13.13
N PRO A 68 -2.97 -13.86 12.69
CA PRO A 68 -3.82 -12.97 11.90
C PRO A 68 -3.97 -11.59 12.56
N HIS A 69 -3.94 -10.53 11.74
CA HIS A 69 -3.97 -9.17 12.25
C HIS A 69 -4.74 -8.19 11.36
N ALA A 70 -5.19 -7.10 11.97
CA ALA A 70 -5.96 -6.04 11.33
C ALA A 70 -5.34 -4.65 11.56
N ASP A 71 -4.01 -4.57 11.53
CA ASP A 71 -3.22 -3.39 11.92
C ASP A 71 -2.70 -2.56 10.74
N HIS A 72 -3.05 -2.92 9.51
CA HIS A 72 -2.77 -2.08 8.35
C HIS A 72 -3.54 -0.76 8.47
N VAL A 73 -2.98 0.35 8.00
CA VAL A 73 -3.59 1.67 8.17
C VAL A 73 -4.98 1.72 7.53
N TYR A 74 -5.17 1.08 6.37
CA TYR A 74 -6.49 1.00 5.75
C TYR A 74 -7.51 0.25 6.63
N GLN A 75 -7.08 -0.82 7.31
CA GLN A 75 -7.95 -1.60 8.21
C GLN A 75 -8.27 -0.80 9.47
N LEU A 76 -7.29 -0.10 10.04
CA LEU A 76 -7.49 0.78 11.19
C LEU A 76 -8.48 1.90 10.86
N ALA A 77 -8.36 2.52 9.68
CA ALA A 77 -9.29 3.55 9.21
C ALA A 77 -10.73 3.03 9.10
N ILE A 78 -10.92 1.86 8.48
CA ILE A 78 -12.24 1.23 8.34
C ILE A 78 -12.82 0.90 9.72
N ARG A 79 -12.02 0.31 10.61
CA ARG A 79 -12.43 -0.05 11.98
C ARG A 79 -12.78 1.18 12.83
N SER A 80 -12.20 2.34 12.52
CA SER A 80 -12.54 3.61 13.17
C SER A 80 -13.75 4.32 12.54
N GLY A 81 -14.48 3.65 11.64
CA GLY A 81 -15.72 4.17 11.05
C GLY A 81 -15.58 4.85 9.68
N GLN A 82 -14.39 4.87 9.07
CA GLN A 82 -14.24 5.39 7.71
C GLN A 82 -14.88 4.45 6.69
N SER A 83 -15.53 5.02 5.67
CA SER A 83 -16.15 4.19 4.62
C SER A 83 -15.11 3.47 3.76
N HIS A 84 -15.39 2.23 3.36
CA HIS A 84 -14.50 1.45 2.49
C HIS A 84 -14.16 2.18 1.19
N LEU A 85 -15.14 2.85 0.57
CA LEU A 85 -14.93 3.56 -0.69
C LEU A 85 -14.00 4.77 -0.52
N TYR A 86 -14.12 5.49 0.60
CA TYR A 86 -13.24 6.60 0.92
C TYR A 86 -11.80 6.12 1.11
N VAL A 87 -11.58 5.07 1.90
CA VAL A 87 -10.23 4.54 2.10
C VAL A 87 -9.66 3.99 0.80
N ALA A 88 -10.45 3.25 0.01
CA ALA A 88 -10.03 2.74 -1.29
C ALA A 88 -9.64 3.86 -2.27
N SER A 89 -10.40 4.96 -2.32
CA SER A 89 -10.11 6.07 -3.23
C SER A 89 -8.80 6.78 -2.88
N LEU A 90 -8.46 6.91 -1.60
CA LEU A 90 -7.16 7.44 -1.16
C LEU A 90 -6.01 6.56 -1.65
N TYR A 91 -6.12 5.24 -1.50
CA TYR A 91 -5.09 4.31 -1.98
C TYR A 91 -5.00 4.30 -3.50
N TRP A 92 -6.11 4.36 -4.22
CA TRP A 92 -6.12 4.46 -5.68
C TRP A 92 -5.47 5.76 -6.16
N LEU A 93 -5.80 6.90 -5.55
CA LEU A 93 -5.19 8.18 -5.89
C LEU A 93 -3.68 8.17 -5.62
N ALA A 94 -3.25 7.70 -4.45
CA ALA A 94 -1.84 7.58 -4.12
C ALA A 94 -1.09 6.66 -5.10
N THR A 95 -1.71 5.53 -5.46
CA THR A 95 -1.14 4.56 -6.42
C THR A 95 -1.04 5.16 -7.82
N ALA A 96 -2.07 5.88 -8.27
CA ALA A 96 -2.06 6.57 -9.56
C ALA A 96 -0.97 7.66 -9.61
N LEU A 97 -0.82 8.47 -8.57
CA LEU A 97 0.22 9.49 -8.47
C LEU A 97 1.61 8.87 -8.52
N CYS A 98 1.85 7.80 -7.75
CA CYS A 98 3.14 7.09 -7.80
C CYS A 98 3.38 6.46 -9.17
N GLY A 99 2.35 5.90 -9.82
CA GLY A 99 2.45 5.38 -11.18
C GLY A 99 2.84 6.45 -12.21
N VAL A 100 2.29 7.66 -12.12
CA VAL A 100 2.69 8.79 -12.97
C VAL A 100 4.16 9.15 -12.73
N VAL A 101 4.60 9.23 -11.48
CA VAL A 101 6.01 9.50 -11.14
C VAL A 101 6.93 8.41 -11.69
N ALA A 102 6.57 7.13 -11.49
CA ALA A 102 7.33 5.99 -11.98
C ALA A 102 7.55 6.05 -13.50
N VAL A 103 6.48 6.24 -14.27
CA VAL A 103 6.54 6.30 -15.74
C VAL A 103 7.33 7.52 -16.21
N ARG A 104 7.09 8.70 -15.63
CA ARG A 104 7.77 9.94 -16.06
C ARG A 104 9.25 9.95 -15.70
N ALA A 105 9.60 9.48 -14.51
CA ALA A 105 10.97 9.50 -14.02
C ALA A 105 11.82 8.39 -14.66
N SER A 106 11.24 7.23 -14.94
CA SER A 106 11.94 6.13 -15.62
C SER A 106 12.41 6.48 -17.03
N THR A 107 11.64 7.30 -17.76
CA THR A 107 12.04 7.77 -19.10
C THR A 107 13.11 8.88 -19.06
N ALA A 108 13.34 9.48 -17.89
CA ALA A 108 14.20 10.65 -17.73
C ALA A 108 15.59 10.33 -17.13
N GLY A 109 15.79 9.11 -16.61
CA GLY A 109 17.08 8.59 -16.16
C GLY A 109 17.12 8.14 -14.70
N ASP A 110 18.15 7.36 -14.34
CA ASP A 110 18.26 6.67 -13.04
C ASP A 110 18.28 7.61 -11.82
N ALA A 111 18.88 8.79 -11.95
CA ALA A 111 18.89 9.78 -10.88
C ALA A 111 17.48 10.33 -10.59
N LEU A 112 16.69 10.57 -11.64
CA LEU A 112 15.34 11.11 -11.50
C LEU A 112 14.37 10.07 -10.96
N ILE A 113 14.50 8.79 -11.33
CA ILE A 113 13.69 7.74 -10.70
C ILE A 113 14.05 7.54 -9.23
N SER A 114 15.34 7.63 -8.87
CA SER A 114 15.77 7.56 -7.48
C SER A 114 15.19 8.72 -6.65
N LEU A 115 15.24 9.94 -7.20
CA LEU A 115 14.62 11.11 -6.58
C LEU A 115 13.10 10.96 -6.48
N GLY A 116 12.43 10.56 -7.56
CA GLY A 116 10.98 10.33 -7.60
C GLY A 116 10.52 9.30 -6.57
N PHE A 117 11.26 8.19 -6.45
CA PHE A 117 11.03 7.17 -5.43
C PHE A 117 11.09 7.76 -4.01
N VAL A 118 12.13 8.54 -3.69
CA VAL A 118 12.26 9.19 -2.37
C VAL A 118 11.15 10.21 -2.13
N LEU A 119 10.82 11.02 -3.14
CA LEU A 119 9.75 12.03 -3.05
C LEU A 119 8.36 11.41 -2.89
N CYS A 120 8.13 10.19 -3.37
CA CYS A 120 6.90 9.44 -3.08
C CYS A 120 6.97 8.75 -1.70
N LEU A 121 8.10 8.13 -1.36
CA LEU A 121 8.25 7.32 -0.15
C LEU A 121 8.14 8.16 1.12
N LEU A 122 8.86 9.28 1.21
CA LEU A 122 8.89 10.11 2.41
C LEU A 122 7.49 10.61 2.85
N PRO A 123 6.68 11.25 1.99
CA PRO A 123 5.34 11.66 2.39
C PRO A 123 4.45 10.45 2.70
N LEU A 124 4.55 9.33 1.96
CA LEU A 124 3.78 8.12 2.28
C LEU A 124 4.09 7.61 3.67
N VAL A 125 5.37 7.49 4.05
CA VAL A 125 5.78 7.07 5.39
C VAL A 125 5.20 8.01 6.45
N LEU A 126 5.36 9.33 6.26
CA LEU A 126 4.86 10.32 7.21
C LEU A 126 3.33 10.28 7.34
N ILE A 127 2.61 10.15 6.23
CA ILE A 127 1.15 10.07 6.20
C ILE A 127 0.68 8.79 6.89
N LEU A 128 1.28 7.64 6.58
CA LEU A 128 0.90 6.35 7.13
C LEU A 128 1.17 6.26 8.64
N GLU A 129 2.33 6.75 9.11
CA GLU A 129 2.63 6.81 10.55
C GLU A 129 1.69 7.75 11.30
N ARG A 130 1.42 8.95 10.75
CA ARG A 130 0.45 9.88 11.34
C ARG A 130 -0.97 9.30 11.36
N ALA A 131 -1.39 8.67 10.26
CA ALA A 131 -2.69 8.03 10.15
C ALA A 131 -2.81 6.86 11.15
N ARG A 132 -1.77 6.02 11.27
CA ARG A 132 -1.72 4.94 12.27
C ARG A 132 -1.91 5.49 13.68
N ALA A 133 -1.13 6.51 14.07
CA ALA A 133 -1.23 7.13 15.38
C ALA A 133 -2.63 7.72 15.63
N HIS A 134 -3.20 8.41 14.64
CA HIS A 134 -4.54 8.97 14.70
C HIS A 134 -5.61 7.89 14.90
N TYR A 135 -5.62 6.85 14.05
CA TYR A 135 -6.64 5.80 14.12
C TYR A 135 -6.52 4.98 15.39
N LEU A 136 -5.30 4.64 15.85
CA LEU A 136 -5.12 3.96 17.13
C LEU A 136 -5.60 4.78 18.33
N ALA A 137 -5.51 6.11 18.27
CA ALA A 137 -5.98 6.99 19.35
C ALA A 137 -7.51 7.07 19.45
N ILE A 138 -8.22 6.96 18.32
CA ILE A 138 -9.69 7.03 18.28
C ILE A 138 -10.38 5.66 18.29
N LEU A 139 -9.63 4.59 18.02
CA LEU A 139 -10.17 3.24 18.13
C LEU A 139 -10.58 2.99 19.59
N PRO A 140 -11.80 2.50 19.84
CA PRO A 140 -12.19 2.13 21.18
C PRO A 140 -11.19 1.11 21.69
N LYS A 141 -10.56 1.38 22.85
CA LYS A 141 -9.75 0.37 23.54
C LYS A 141 -10.65 -0.85 23.68
N GLN A 142 -10.34 -1.92 22.96
CA GLN A 142 -11.08 -3.16 23.12
C GLN A 142 -10.90 -3.57 24.59
N ALA A 143 -12.01 -3.70 25.32
CA ALA A 143 -12.00 -4.44 26.57
C ALA A 143 -11.45 -5.82 26.23
N GLY A 144 -10.31 -6.15 26.82
CA GLY A 144 -9.62 -7.42 26.60
C GLY A 144 -10.46 -8.61 27.00
#